data_AF-A0A7J0AJY2-F1
#
_entry.id   AF-A0A7J0AJY2-F1
#
_cell.length_a   1.000
_cell.length_b   1.000
_cell.length_c   1.000
_cell.angle_alpha   90.00
_cell.angle_beta   90.00
_cell.angle_gamma   90.00
#
_symmetry.space_group_name_H-M   'P 1'
#
loop_
_entity.id
_entity.type
_entity.pdbx_description
1 polymer ?
#
loop_
_entity_poly.entity_id
_entity_poly.type
_entity_poly.pdbx_seq_one_letter_code
_entity_poly.pdbx_strand_id
1 'polypeptide(L)'
;MFLAVICLALSSARKSEPEQGELRTRRYVYAGGVADGKQHGFGICRYTNGDVYAGYWNMGYKEGLGRIEYADGRMDFGQWRRGVLKAPRGRRFKVGKRCYGIDAAKYQKNIDWTRLSLKARADGRVVASGKGAEYIQPVLFALIKSTEGVTIKDPYFRRNFEGAKRAGIIRGAYHFLSVNSPVDEQVKFFIENTPLEKGDFPPVLDLEISKRTMRRQHDKVCHMALQWLKAVERHYGVKPIVYTYENYYKEYLRGKGFDDYDFWIARYGAEPSARHWEIWQLTDKGVCTGIRHKVDIDLFRGSYADLKRYIKKKGIN
;
A
#
# COMPACT_ATOMS: atom_id res chain seq x y z
N MET A 1 9.69 -36.92 -53.53
CA MET A 1 9.95 -35.72 -52.71
C MET A 1 8.73 -35.41 -51.87
N PHE A 2 8.74 -35.79 -50.59
CA PHE A 2 7.78 -35.30 -49.60
C PHE A 2 8.62 -34.91 -48.38
N LEU A 3 8.73 -33.60 -48.11
CA LEU A 3 9.31 -33.08 -46.88
C LEU A 3 8.22 -33.10 -45.79
N ALA A 4 8.41 -33.90 -44.75
CA ALA A 4 7.67 -33.76 -43.50
C ALA A 4 8.38 -32.72 -42.63
N VAL A 5 7.75 -31.56 -42.45
CA VAL A 5 8.19 -30.55 -41.48
C VAL A 5 7.64 -30.95 -40.10
N ILE A 6 8.53 -31.40 -39.21
CA ILE A 6 8.22 -31.61 -37.80
C ILE A 6 8.25 -30.23 -37.12
N CYS A 7 7.08 -29.66 -36.87
CA CYS A 7 6.93 -28.52 -35.98
C CYS A 7 7.03 -29.00 -34.52
N LEU A 8 8.20 -28.80 -33.90
CA LEU A 8 8.36 -28.90 -32.46
C LEU A 8 7.75 -27.67 -31.79
N ALA A 9 6.54 -27.84 -31.24
CA ALA A 9 5.94 -26.87 -30.34
C ALA A 9 6.68 -26.91 -28.99
N LEU A 10 7.50 -25.90 -28.71
CA LEU A 10 8.02 -25.64 -27.37
C LEU A 10 6.87 -25.18 -26.47
N SER A 11 6.27 -26.12 -25.74
CA SER A 11 5.42 -25.83 -24.60
C SER A 11 6.26 -25.13 -23.53
N SER A 12 6.06 -23.83 -23.32
CA SER A 12 6.57 -23.15 -22.13
C SER A 12 5.79 -23.69 -20.93
N ALA A 13 6.35 -24.66 -20.22
CA ALA A 13 5.84 -25.06 -18.93
C ALA A 13 5.81 -23.82 -18.04
N ARG A 14 4.61 -23.36 -17.64
CA ARG A 14 4.50 -22.42 -16.52
C ARG A 14 5.19 -23.10 -15.35
N LYS A 15 6.28 -22.52 -14.84
CA LYS A 15 6.81 -22.93 -13.54
C LYS A 15 5.64 -22.83 -12.57
N SER A 16 5.20 -23.95 -12.01
CA SER A 16 4.20 -23.97 -10.96
C SER A 16 4.67 -23.04 -9.84
N GLU A 17 3.77 -22.21 -9.32
CA GLU A 17 4.08 -21.42 -8.15
C GLU A 17 4.43 -22.39 -6.99
N PRO A 18 5.43 -22.07 -6.17
CA PRO A 18 5.82 -22.93 -5.06
C PRO A 18 4.65 -23.09 -4.08
N GLU A 19 4.54 -24.29 -3.52
CA GLU A 19 3.53 -24.63 -2.52
C GLU A 19 3.62 -23.66 -1.34
N GLN A 20 2.49 -23.07 -0.97
CA GLN A 20 2.43 -22.17 0.18
C GLN A 20 2.41 -22.98 1.47
N GLY A 21 3.23 -22.61 2.43
CA GLY A 21 3.33 -23.32 3.71
C GLY A 21 4.01 -22.52 4.80
N GLU A 22 4.18 -23.16 5.94
CA GLU A 22 4.85 -22.60 7.10
C GLU A 22 5.98 -23.51 7.56
N LEU A 23 7.16 -22.93 7.83
CA LEU A 23 8.31 -23.62 8.40
C LEU A 23 8.58 -23.04 9.79
N ARG A 24 8.57 -23.89 10.82
CA ARG A 24 8.90 -23.51 12.20
C ARG A 24 10.17 -24.18 12.65
N THR A 25 11.08 -23.40 13.21
CA THR A 25 12.32 -23.89 13.81
C THR A 25 12.56 -23.18 15.14
N ARG A 26 13.58 -23.61 15.89
CA ARG A 26 14.03 -22.89 17.10
C ARG A 26 14.56 -21.47 16.81
N ARG A 27 14.84 -21.12 15.54
CA ARG A 27 15.45 -19.85 15.13
C ARG A 27 14.49 -18.90 14.42
N TYR A 28 13.42 -19.41 13.81
CA TYR A 28 12.49 -18.60 13.04
C TYR A 28 11.15 -19.31 12.78
N VAL A 29 10.16 -18.50 12.43
CA VAL A 29 8.91 -18.90 11.79
C VAL A 29 8.86 -18.25 10.40
N TYR A 30 8.69 -19.06 9.37
CA TYR A 30 8.57 -18.60 7.98
C TYR A 30 7.20 -18.97 7.43
N ALA A 31 6.54 -18.01 6.77
CA ALA A 31 5.30 -18.22 6.02
C ALA A 31 5.48 -17.74 4.58
N GLY A 32 5.26 -18.63 3.61
CA GLY A 32 5.43 -18.35 2.19
C GLY A 32 5.64 -19.62 1.38
N GLY A 33 6.30 -19.52 0.23
CA GLY A 33 6.57 -20.70 -0.59
C GLY A 33 7.61 -21.65 0.05
N VAL A 34 7.39 -22.95 -0.13
CA VAL A 34 8.28 -24.00 0.39
C VAL A 34 8.64 -24.95 -0.75
N ALA A 35 9.90 -25.38 -0.79
CA ALA A 35 10.37 -26.46 -1.66
C ALA A 35 11.42 -27.29 -0.91
N ASP A 36 11.29 -28.61 -0.94
CA ASP A 36 12.16 -29.58 -0.24
C ASP A 36 12.43 -29.23 1.23
N GLY A 37 11.38 -28.83 1.95
CA GLY A 37 11.46 -28.45 3.37
C GLY A 37 12.26 -27.16 3.64
N LYS A 38 12.53 -26.35 2.61
CA LYS A 38 13.26 -25.07 2.70
C LYS A 38 12.41 -23.91 2.20
N GLN A 39 12.73 -22.70 2.65
CA GLN A 39 12.11 -21.48 2.13
C GLN A 39 12.39 -21.36 0.62
N HIS A 40 11.34 -21.13 -0.18
CA HIS A 40 11.45 -20.99 -1.64
C HIS A 40 10.36 -20.06 -2.18
N GLY A 41 10.68 -19.18 -3.13
CA GLY A 41 9.73 -18.15 -3.57
C GLY A 41 9.54 -17.04 -2.53
N PHE A 42 8.47 -16.25 -2.65
CA PHE A 42 8.24 -15.12 -1.76
C PHE A 42 7.69 -15.57 -0.40
N GLY A 43 8.15 -14.96 0.68
CA GLY A 43 7.57 -15.15 2.01
C GLY A 43 8.14 -14.23 3.09
N ILE A 44 7.55 -14.31 4.28
CA ILE A 44 7.94 -13.56 5.47
C ILE A 44 8.59 -14.53 6.46
N CYS A 45 9.83 -14.27 6.85
CA CYS A 45 10.56 -14.97 7.90
C CYS A 45 10.71 -14.07 9.12
N ARG A 46 10.17 -14.50 10.26
CA ARG A 46 10.30 -13.85 11.57
C ARG A 46 11.30 -14.63 12.40
N TYR A 47 12.41 -14.02 12.76
CA TYR A 47 13.48 -14.63 13.53
C TYR A 47 13.23 -14.44 15.02
N THR A 48 13.75 -15.37 15.85
CA THR A 48 13.60 -15.30 17.31
C THR A 48 14.37 -14.16 17.95
N ASN A 49 15.37 -13.58 17.26
CA ASN A 49 16.06 -12.36 17.68
C ASN A 49 15.24 -11.08 17.43
N GLY A 50 14.05 -11.19 16.84
CA GLY A 50 13.17 -10.07 16.51
C GLY A 50 13.31 -9.52 15.08
N ASP A 51 14.30 -9.98 14.30
CA ASP A 51 14.42 -9.57 12.90
C ASP A 51 13.27 -10.14 12.06
N VAL A 52 12.89 -9.41 11.01
CA VAL A 52 11.86 -9.84 10.06
C VAL A 52 12.34 -9.59 8.64
N TYR A 53 12.44 -10.66 7.84
CA TYR A 53 12.70 -10.56 6.41
C TYR A 53 11.42 -10.82 5.63
N ALA A 54 11.08 -9.97 4.66
CA ALA A 54 10.14 -10.33 3.62
C ALA A 54 10.75 -10.11 2.25
N GLY A 55 10.67 -11.13 1.41
CA GLY A 55 11.31 -11.13 0.10
C GLY A 55 11.32 -12.51 -0.50
N TYR A 56 12.04 -12.65 -1.60
CA TYR A 56 12.22 -13.92 -2.28
C TYR A 56 13.28 -14.80 -1.60
N TRP A 57 13.05 -16.09 -1.72
CA TRP A 57 13.91 -17.15 -1.22
C TRP A 57 14.20 -18.14 -2.34
N ASN A 58 15.40 -18.71 -2.31
CA ASN A 58 15.77 -19.81 -3.17
C ASN A 58 16.49 -20.87 -2.34
N MET A 59 15.78 -21.96 -2.03
CA MET A 59 16.31 -23.12 -1.30
C MET A 59 16.99 -22.73 0.03
N GLY A 60 16.32 -21.89 0.82
CA GLY A 60 16.79 -21.44 2.13
C GLY A 60 17.65 -20.17 2.12
N TYR A 61 18.02 -19.64 0.95
CA TYR A 61 18.77 -18.39 0.83
C TYR A 61 17.87 -17.23 0.42
N LYS A 62 18.01 -16.07 1.07
CA LYS A 62 17.42 -14.81 0.61
C LYS A 62 17.92 -14.50 -0.80
N GLU A 63 17.01 -14.22 -1.72
CA GLU A 63 17.29 -14.02 -3.15
C GLU A 63 16.36 -12.92 -3.70
N GLY A 64 16.74 -12.25 -4.78
CA GLY A 64 15.90 -11.24 -5.43
C GLY A 64 15.54 -10.04 -4.54
N LEU A 65 14.41 -9.39 -4.83
CA LEU A 65 14.00 -8.20 -4.09
C LEU A 65 13.49 -8.58 -2.69
N GLY A 66 13.95 -7.88 -1.66
CA GLY A 66 13.48 -8.09 -0.31
C GLY A 66 13.88 -7.00 0.67
N ARG A 67 13.14 -6.89 1.76
CA ARG A 67 13.45 -6.04 2.91
C ARG A 67 13.78 -6.89 4.13
N ILE A 68 14.72 -6.42 4.93
CA ILE A 68 14.89 -6.88 6.31
C ILE A 68 14.66 -5.71 7.25
N GLU A 69 13.84 -5.94 8.25
CA GLU A 69 13.67 -5.09 9.41
C GLU A 69 14.40 -5.75 10.57
N TYR A 70 15.28 -5.00 11.23
CA TYR A 70 16.02 -5.47 12.38
C TYR A 70 15.25 -5.17 13.67
N ALA A 71 15.48 -5.97 14.71
CA ALA A 71 14.83 -5.79 16.01
C ALA A 71 15.03 -4.38 16.62
N ASP A 72 16.16 -3.73 16.30
CA ASP A 72 16.49 -2.37 16.73
C ASP A 72 15.82 -1.26 15.90
N GLY A 73 14.98 -1.63 14.92
CA GLY A 73 14.23 -0.70 14.06
C GLY A 73 15.01 -0.21 12.83
N ARG A 74 16.25 -0.65 12.62
CA ARG A 74 16.93 -0.44 11.32
C ARG A 74 16.22 -1.24 10.23
N MET A 75 16.42 -0.81 8.99
CA MET A 75 15.90 -1.50 7.83
C MET A 75 16.91 -1.46 6.68
N ASP A 76 16.98 -2.57 5.95
CA ASP A 76 17.62 -2.64 4.64
C ASP A 76 16.64 -3.16 3.59
N PHE A 77 16.84 -2.72 2.35
CA PHE A 77 16.02 -3.09 1.21
C PHE A 77 16.86 -3.08 -0.07
N GLY A 78 16.64 -4.07 -0.93
CA GLY A 78 17.30 -4.14 -2.23
C GLY A 78 17.33 -5.56 -2.78
N GLN A 79 18.29 -5.80 -3.68
CA GLN A 79 18.49 -7.10 -4.32
C GLN A 79 19.40 -7.98 -3.47
N TRP A 80 18.91 -9.17 -3.13
CA TRP A 80 19.63 -10.21 -2.41
C TRP A 80 20.13 -11.25 -3.40
N ARG A 81 21.32 -11.79 -3.15
CA ARG A 81 21.87 -12.91 -3.92
C ARG A 81 22.57 -13.86 -2.97
N ARG A 82 22.10 -15.10 -2.88
CA ARG A 82 22.64 -16.13 -1.98
C ARG A 82 22.80 -15.63 -0.53
N GLY A 83 21.77 -14.97 0.00
CA GLY A 83 21.77 -14.48 1.39
C GLY A 83 22.43 -13.12 1.61
N VAL A 84 23.09 -12.53 0.60
CA VAL A 84 23.82 -11.26 0.73
C VAL A 84 23.10 -10.13 0.00
N LEU A 85 22.83 -9.03 0.70
CA LEU A 85 22.27 -7.82 0.10
C LEU A 85 23.31 -7.11 -0.78
N LYS A 86 22.93 -6.79 -2.01
CA LYS A 86 23.69 -5.94 -2.93
C LYS A 86 23.26 -4.49 -2.75
N ALA A 87 23.89 -3.81 -1.79
CA ALA A 87 23.65 -2.39 -1.57
C ALA A 87 24.29 -1.54 -2.69
N PRO A 88 23.56 -0.59 -3.29
CA PRO A 88 24.14 0.32 -4.28
C PRO A 88 25.19 1.24 -3.62
N ARG A 89 26.36 1.37 -4.26
CA ARG A 89 27.40 2.35 -3.85
C ARG A 89 26.83 3.78 -3.96
N GLY A 90 27.31 4.70 -3.13
CA GLY A 90 26.93 6.12 -3.20
C GLY A 90 25.58 6.49 -2.59
N ARG A 91 24.85 5.53 -2.01
CA ARG A 91 23.58 5.78 -1.30
C ARG A 91 23.80 6.70 -0.09
N ARG A 92 23.04 7.79 0.01
CA ARG A 92 23.10 8.78 1.11
C ARG A 92 21.85 8.81 2.01
N PHE A 93 21.00 7.78 1.93
CA PHE A 93 19.81 7.64 2.77
C PHE A 93 19.77 6.30 3.51
N LYS A 94 19.11 6.29 4.66
CA LYS A 94 18.76 5.06 5.40
C LYS A 94 17.36 4.62 5.00
N VAL A 95 17.17 3.32 4.72
CA VAL A 95 15.84 2.79 4.35
C VAL A 95 14.88 2.99 5.52
N GLY A 96 13.62 3.29 5.22
CA GLY A 96 12.58 3.49 6.24
C GLY A 96 12.60 4.86 6.91
N LYS A 97 13.59 5.74 6.65
CA LYS A 97 13.54 7.13 7.12
C LYS A 97 12.52 7.99 6.37
N ARG A 98 12.25 7.65 5.11
CA ARG A 98 11.11 8.17 4.35
C ARG A 98 10.17 7.01 4.10
N CYS A 99 8.94 7.12 4.59
CA CYS A 99 7.96 6.05 4.50
C CYS A 99 7.08 6.25 3.26
N TYR A 100 7.45 5.63 2.15
CA TYR A 100 6.69 5.71 0.90
C TYR A 100 5.65 4.59 0.81
N GLY A 101 4.53 4.92 0.16
CA GLY A 101 3.46 4.00 -0.15
C GLY A 101 2.90 4.26 -1.55
N ILE A 102 1.81 3.58 -1.84
CA ILE A 102 0.98 3.80 -3.04
C ILE A 102 -0.48 3.75 -2.63
N ASP A 103 -1.36 4.23 -3.50
CA ASP A 103 -2.75 3.81 -3.50
C ASP A 103 -3.14 3.19 -4.85
N ALA A 104 -4.13 2.31 -4.82
CA ALA A 104 -4.51 1.53 -5.99
C ALA A 104 -6.00 1.19 -6.02
N ALA A 105 -6.52 1.10 -7.24
CA ALA A 105 -7.86 0.66 -7.57
C ALA A 105 -7.83 -0.29 -8.78
N LYS A 106 -8.98 -0.53 -9.40
CA LYS A 106 -9.14 -1.37 -10.60
C LYS A 106 -8.24 -0.94 -11.77
N TYR A 107 -7.85 0.34 -11.82
CA TYR A 107 -7.08 0.92 -12.91
C TYR A 107 -5.65 0.39 -13.02
N GLN A 108 -5.05 -0.01 -11.89
CA GLN A 108 -3.69 -0.58 -11.88
C GLN A 108 -3.65 -2.04 -12.36
N LYS A 109 -4.82 -2.66 -12.59
CA LYS A 109 -4.97 -4.04 -13.06
C LYS A 109 -4.17 -5.01 -12.18
N ASN A 110 -3.25 -5.77 -12.78
CA ASN A 110 -2.45 -6.76 -12.09
C ASN A 110 -1.22 -6.11 -11.46
N ILE A 111 -1.16 -6.14 -10.12
CA ILE A 111 -0.04 -5.66 -9.32
C ILE A 111 0.77 -6.87 -8.85
N ASP A 112 2.06 -6.88 -9.17
CA ASP A 112 3.01 -7.82 -8.58
C ASP A 112 3.55 -7.24 -7.25
N TRP A 113 2.82 -7.55 -6.18
CA TRP A 113 3.10 -7.08 -4.82
C TRP A 113 4.48 -7.49 -4.30
N THR A 114 5.08 -8.54 -4.85
CA THR A 114 6.36 -9.08 -4.41
C THR A 114 7.57 -8.33 -4.99
N ARG A 115 7.35 -7.46 -5.98
CA ARG A 115 8.40 -6.74 -6.72
C ARG A 115 8.36 -5.22 -6.55
N LEU A 116 7.47 -4.73 -5.69
CA LEU A 116 7.24 -3.30 -5.51
C LEU A 116 8.51 -2.56 -5.08
N SER A 117 8.91 -1.61 -5.91
CA SER A 117 9.99 -0.68 -5.61
C SER A 117 9.84 0.62 -6.38
N LEU A 118 10.08 1.73 -5.69
CA LEU A 118 10.01 3.08 -6.24
C LEU A 118 11.42 3.57 -6.54
N LYS A 119 11.60 4.16 -7.72
CA LYS A 119 12.88 4.74 -8.13
C LYS A 119 13.19 6.00 -7.33
N ALA A 120 14.44 6.16 -6.88
CA ALA A 120 14.85 7.23 -6.00
C ALA A 120 16.24 7.80 -6.35
N ARG A 121 16.48 9.03 -5.90
CA ARG A 121 17.79 9.68 -5.94
C ARG A 121 18.69 9.18 -4.80
N ALA A 122 19.97 9.56 -4.85
CA ALA A 122 20.94 9.20 -3.81
C ALA A 122 20.56 9.72 -2.41
N ASP A 123 19.75 10.78 -2.30
CA ASP A 123 19.23 11.33 -1.04
C ASP A 123 17.95 10.62 -0.54
N GLY A 124 17.47 9.61 -1.28
CA GLY A 124 16.30 8.81 -0.94
C GLY A 124 14.96 9.42 -1.33
N ARG A 125 14.93 10.57 -2.00
CA ARG A 125 13.68 11.12 -2.56
C ARG A 125 13.24 10.31 -3.78
N VAL A 126 11.99 9.86 -3.79
CA VAL A 126 11.39 9.15 -4.92
C VAL A 126 11.26 10.07 -6.15
N VAL A 127 11.54 9.53 -7.33
CA VAL A 127 11.39 10.18 -8.63
C VAL A 127 10.19 9.55 -9.32
N ALA A 128 9.08 10.29 -9.38
CA ALA A 128 7.80 9.80 -9.90
C ALA A 128 7.90 9.13 -11.29
N SER A 129 8.66 9.71 -12.21
CA SER A 129 8.85 9.16 -13.56
C SER A 129 9.84 7.98 -13.63
N GLY A 130 10.65 7.81 -12.59
CA GLY A 130 11.79 6.88 -12.54
C GLY A 130 12.99 7.23 -13.43
N LYS A 131 12.89 8.27 -14.27
CA LYS A 131 13.97 8.65 -15.20
C LYS A 131 15.20 9.17 -14.44
N GLY A 132 16.38 8.67 -14.80
CA GLY A 132 17.66 9.10 -14.21
C GLY A 132 17.87 8.71 -12.74
N ALA A 133 17.04 7.82 -12.21
CA ALA A 133 17.11 7.38 -10.81
C ALA A 133 17.76 5.98 -10.70
N GLU A 134 18.82 5.91 -9.91
CA GLU A 134 19.64 4.70 -9.74
C GLU A 134 19.26 3.89 -8.50
N TYR A 135 18.72 4.56 -7.49
CA TYR A 135 18.39 3.95 -6.20
C TYR A 135 16.93 3.54 -6.14
N ILE A 136 16.57 2.75 -5.13
CA ILE A 136 15.21 2.32 -4.90
C ILE A 136 14.79 2.50 -3.44
N GLN A 137 13.51 2.81 -3.24
CA GLN A 137 12.82 2.79 -1.95
C GLN A 137 11.76 1.67 -1.96
N PRO A 138 11.51 1.03 -0.81
CA PRO A 138 10.42 0.07 -0.68
C PRO A 138 9.07 0.80 -0.70
N VAL A 139 8.04 0.10 -1.17
CA VAL A 139 6.64 0.43 -0.85
C VAL A 139 6.34 -0.19 0.52
N LEU A 140 6.05 0.64 1.51
CA LEU A 140 5.87 0.22 2.91
C LEU A 140 4.42 0.18 3.36
N PHE A 141 3.56 0.94 2.67
CA PHE A 141 2.12 0.86 2.81
C PHE A 141 1.38 0.93 1.48
N ALA A 142 0.13 0.48 1.48
CA ALA A 142 -0.78 0.62 0.34
C ALA A 142 -2.23 0.92 0.79
N LEU A 143 -2.86 1.94 0.22
CA LEU A 143 -4.29 2.22 0.41
C LEU A 143 -5.07 1.73 -0.83
N ILE A 144 -6.06 0.86 -0.64
CA ILE A 144 -6.67 0.13 -1.76
C ILE A 144 -8.16 0.44 -1.80
N LYS A 145 -8.67 0.82 -2.97
CA LYS A 145 -10.10 1.09 -3.15
C LYS A 145 -10.90 -0.15 -2.81
N SER A 146 -11.86 -0.01 -1.90
CA SER A 146 -12.79 -1.09 -1.59
C SER A 146 -14.12 -0.87 -2.30
N THR A 147 -14.77 0.26 -2.05
CA THR A 147 -16.13 0.54 -2.54
C THR A 147 -16.33 1.99 -2.97
N GLU A 148 -17.41 2.23 -3.70
CA GLU A 148 -17.90 3.55 -4.08
C GLU A 148 -19.43 3.54 -4.08
N GLY A 149 -20.04 4.51 -3.39
CA GLY A 149 -21.48 4.56 -3.22
C GLY A 149 -22.04 3.26 -2.63
N VAL A 150 -23.16 2.79 -3.19
CA VAL A 150 -23.86 1.58 -2.70
C VAL A 150 -23.78 0.40 -3.66
N THR A 151 -23.11 0.56 -4.81
CA THR A 151 -23.15 -0.42 -5.91
C THR A 151 -21.78 -0.86 -6.39
N ILE A 152 -20.75 -0.02 -6.26
CA ILE A 152 -19.46 -0.30 -6.87
C ILE A 152 -18.54 -0.92 -5.83
N LYS A 153 -18.25 -2.20 -6.01
CA LYS A 153 -17.11 -2.87 -5.40
C LYS A 153 -15.93 -2.82 -6.36
N ASP A 154 -14.75 -2.48 -5.87
CA ASP A 154 -13.56 -2.60 -6.70
C ASP A 154 -13.28 -4.10 -6.98
N PRO A 155 -13.29 -4.54 -8.25
CA PRO A 155 -13.17 -5.95 -8.59
C PRO A 155 -11.81 -6.56 -8.20
N TYR A 156 -10.79 -5.73 -7.94
CA TYR A 156 -9.47 -6.19 -7.56
C TYR A 156 -9.16 -5.98 -6.08
N PHE A 157 -10.06 -5.39 -5.29
CA PHE A 157 -9.85 -5.09 -3.87
C PHE A 157 -9.33 -6.30 -3.11
N ARG A 158 -10.09 -7.41 -3.05
CA ARG A 158 -9.70 -8.59 -2.26
C ARG A 158 -8.33 -9.14 -2.65
N ARG A 159 -8.07 -9.26 -3.96
CA ARG A 159 -6.78 -9.74 -4.47
C ARG A 159 -5.63 -8.82 -4.07
N ASN A 160 -5.82 -7.52 -4.21
CA ASN A 160 -4.81 -6.50 -3.91
C ASN A 160 -4.56 -6.39 -2.41
N PHE A 161 -5.63 -6.39 -1.61
CA PHE A 161 -5.58 -6.32 -0.15
C PHE A 161 -4.82 -7.52 0.42
N GLU A 162 -5.12 -8.73 -0.05
CA GLU A 162 -4.39 -9.94 0.34
C GLU A 162 -2.96 -9.98 -0.21
N GLY A 163 -2.73 -9.47 -1.42
CA GLY A 163 -1.39 -9.35 -2.00
C GLY A 163 -0.46 -8.46 -1.18
N ALA A 164 -0.97 -7.30 -0.74
CA ALA A 164 -0.24 -6.39 0.14
C ALA A 164 0.15 -7.05 1.47
N LYS A 165 -0.80 -7.74 2.12
CA LYS A 165 -0.55 -8.48 3.37
C LYS A 165 0.52 -9.55 3.20
N ARG A 166 0.42 -10.37 2.14
CA ARG A 166 1.42 -11.41 1.85
C ARG A 166 2.81 -10.82 1.58
N ALA A 167 2.89 -9.62 1.00
CA ALA A 167 4.14 -8.87 0.82
C ALA A 167 4.67 -8.24 2.13
N GLY A 168 3.87 -8.26 3.20
CA GLY A 168 4.14 -7.59 4.47
C GLY A 168 4.11 -6.06 4.35
N ILE A 169 3.30 -5.54 3.43
CA ILE A 169 3.02 -4.12 3.25
C ILE A 169 1.83 -3.77 4.14
N ILE A 170 1.93 -2.68 4.92
CA ILE A 170 0.83 -2.21 5.75
C ILE A 170 -0.28 -1.72 4.83
N ARG A 171 -1.48 -2.26 4.96
CA ARG A 171 -2.58 -1.99 4.03
C ARG A 171 -3.68 -1.16 4.69
N GLY A 172 -4.43 -0.44 3.87
CA GLY A 172 -5.64 0.28 4.25
C GLY A 172 -6.65 0.23 3.14
N ALA A 173 -7.90 0.56 3.45
CA ALA A 173 -8.97 0.56 2.47
C ALA A 173 -9.70 1.90 2.45
N TYR A 174 -10.11 2.33 1.25
CA TYR A 174 -10.87 3.56 1.08
C TYR A 174 -12.23 3.35 0.42
N HIS A 175 -13.15 4.23 0.77
CA HIS A 175 -14.49 4.35 0.20
C HIS A 175 -14.62 5.67 -0.53
N PHE A 176 -15.09 5.64 -1.79
CA PHE A 176 -15.40 6.85 -2.54
C PHE A 176 -16.84 7.29 -2.28
N LEU A 177 -17.02 8.47 -1.72
CA LEU A 177 -18.34 8.98 -1.34
C LEU A 177 -19.21 9.31 -2.57
N SER A 178 -20.45 8.81 -2.58
CA SER A 178 -21.50 9.22 -3.52
C SER A 178 -22.51 10.15 -2.84
N VAL A 179 -22.75 11.33 -3.44
CA VAL A 179 -23.78 12.28 -2.95
C VAL A 179 -25.21 11.93 -3.35
N ASN A 180 -25.35 10.92 -4.21
CA ASN A 180 -26.61 10.48 -4.82
C ASN A 180 -27.14 9.20 -4.18
N SER A 181 -26.48 8.67 -3.16
CA SER A 181 -26.88 7.44 -2.48
C SER A 181 -27.02 7.70 -0.97
N PRO A 182 -27.95 7.03 -0.27
CA PRO A 182 -28.11 7.18 1.17
C PRO A 182 -26.82 6.85 1.93
N VAL A 183 -26.44 7.68 2.90
CA VAL A 183 -25.16 7.53 3.61
C VAL A 183 -25.11 6.24 4.43
N ASP A 184 -26.21 5.85 5.06
CA ASP A 184 -26.27 4.63 5.89
C ASP A 184 -26.10 3.36 5.04
N GLU A 185 -26.61 3.37 3.81
CA GLU A 185 -26.38 2.29 2.85
C GLU A 185 -24.93 2.24 2.38
N GLN A 186 -24.29 3.40 2.18
CA GLN A 186 -22.85 3.45 1.84
C GLN A 186 -21.98 2.92 2.97
N VAL A 187 -22.31 3.24 4.23
CA VAL A 187 -21.63 2.72 5.42
C VAL A 187 -21.77 1.20 5.48
N LYS A 188 -23.00 0.68 5.36
CA LYS A 188 -23.27 -0.77 5.34
C LYS A 188 -22.50 -1.46 4.21
N PHE A 189 -22.57 -0.89 3.01
CA PHE A 189 -21.90 -1.45 1.83
C PHE A 189 -20.38 -1.48 1.98
N PHE A 190 -19.78 -0.43 2.55
CA PHE A 190 -18.34 -0.42 2.85
C PHE A 190 -17.98 -1.49 3.87
N ILE A 191 -18.70 -1.58 4.99
CA ILE A 191 -18.45 -2.57 6.05
C ILE A 191 -18.53 -4.00 5.51
N GLU A 192 -19.60 -4.34 4.77
CA GLU A 192 -19.82 -5.69 4.25
C GLU A 192 -18.76 -6.12 3.21
N ASN A 193 -18.08 -5.16 2.57
CA ASN A 193 -17.12 -5.43 1.50
C ASN A 193 -15.66 -5.19 1.89
N THR A 194 -15.39 -4.74 3.11
CA THR A 194 -14.05 -4.32 3.56
C THR A 194 -13.64 -5.06 4.83
N PRO A 195 -13.09 -6.29 4.73
CA PRO A 195 -12.70 -7.07 5.89
C PRO A 195 -11.35 -6.54 6.42
N LEU A 196 -11.39 -5.41 7.12
CA LEU A 196 -10.24 -4.88 7.83
C LEU A 196 -9.89 -5.77 9.02
N GLU A 197 -8.60 -5.91 9.28
CA GLU A 197 -8.08 -6.69 10.39
C GLU A 197 -7.01 -5.91 11.16
N LYS A 198 -6.65 -6.44 12.34
CA LYS A 198 -5.63 -5.85 13.19
C LYS A 198 -4.34 -5.55 12.44
N GLY A 199 -3.88 -4.31 12.52
CA GLY A 199 -2.66 -3.83 11.84
C GLY A 199 -2.91 -3.16 10.49
N ASP A 200 -4.15 -3.11 10.02
CA ASP A 200 -4.54 -2.26 8.89
C ASP A 200 -4.66 -0.78 9.33
N PHE A 201 -4.56 0.14 8.36
CA PHE A 201 -4.85 1.56 8.58
C PHE A 201 -6.30 1.78 9.06
N PRO A 202 -6.59 2.91 9.74
CA PRO A 202 -7.97 3.35 9.89
C PRO A 202 -8.67 3.42 8.51
N PRO A 203 -9.99 3.19 8.45
CA PRO A 203 -10.75 3.33 7.22
C PRO A 203 -10.57 4.73 6.62
N VAL A 204 -10.55 4.84 5.29
CA VAL A 204 -10.40 6.14 4.62
C VAL A 204 -11.71 6.51 3.91
N LEU A 205 -12.20 7.73 4.14
CA LEU A 205 -13.21 8.35 3.30
C LEU A 205 -12.55 9.19 2.22
N ASP A 206 -12.73 8.82 0.96
CA ASP A 206 -12.34 9.61 -0.20
C ASP A 206 -13.43 10.65 -0.50
N LEU A 207 -13.11 11.92 -0.22
CA LEU A 207 -14.00 13.07 -0.35
C LEU A 207 -13.48 14.04 -1.41
N GLU A 208 -13.84 13.76 -2.66
CA GLU A 208 -13.48 14.59 -3.83
C GLU A 208 -14.69 14.92 -4.74
N ILE A 209 -15.83 15.22 -4.12
CA ILE A 209 -17.04 15.64 -4.84
C ILE A 209 -16.76 16.85 -5.74
N SER A 210 -17.27 16.84 -6.98
CA SER A 210 -17.02 17.92 -7.94
C SER A 210 -17.27 19.32 -7.34
N LYS A 211 -16.42 20.30 -7.69
CA LYS A 211 -16.55 21.69 -7.19
C LYS A 211 -17.95 22.28 -7.45
N ARG A 212 -18.56 21.93 -8.60
CA ARG A 212 -19.92 22.36 -8.94
C ARG A 212 -20.95 21.86 -7.91
N THR A 213 -20.88 20.57 -7.58
CA THR A 213 -21.78 19.97 -6.58
C THR A 213 -21.47 20.51 -5.20
N MET A 214 -20.20 20.64 -4.82
CA MET A 214 -19.80 21.18 -3.52
C MET A 214 -20.31 22.58 -3.28
N ARG A 215 -20.23 23.48 -4.27
CA ARG A 215 -20.75 24.85 -4.13
C ARG A 215 -22.28 24.89 -3.98
N ARG A 216 -22.99 23.94 -4.58
CA ARG A 216 -24.46 23.89 -4.57
C ARG A 216 -25.04 23.15 -3.37
N GLN A 217 -24.33 22.15 -2.86
CA GLN A 217 -24.82 21.20 -1.86
C GLN A 217 -23.86 21.11 -0.66
N HIS A 218 -23.12 22.19 -0.35
CA HIS A 218 -22.03 22.18 0.62
C HIS A 218 -22.42 21.55 1.97
N ASP A 219 -23.49 22.06 2.59
CA ASP A 219 -23.97 21.56 3.88
C ASP A 219 -24.38 20.09 3.82
N LYS A 220 -25.08 19.69 2.75
CA LYS A 220 -25.47 18.29 2.54
C LYS A 220 -24.24 17.39 2.44
N VAL A 221 -23.23 17.75 1.65
CA VAL A 221 -22.01 16.94 1.48
C VAL A 221 -21.25 16.84 2.79
N CYS A 222 -21.07 17.94 3.51
CA CYS A 222 -20.38 17.93 4.80
C CYS A 222 -21.13 17.08 5.82
N HIS A 223 -22.45 17.22 5.90
CA HIS A 223 -23.29 16.42 6.79
C HIS A 223 -23.19 14.92 6.47
N MET A 224 -23.34 14.54 5.20
CA MET A 224 -23.21 13.16 4.76
C MET A 224 -21.82 12.59 5.08
N ALA A 225 -20.75 13.32 4.78
CA ALA A 225 -19.39 12.86 5.07
C ALA A 225 -19.16 12.66 6.58
N LEU A 226 -19.60 13.59 7.42
CA LEU A 226 -19.50 13.46 8.89
C LEU A 226 -20.35 12.31 9.44
N GLN A 227 -21.54 12.06 8.86
CA GLN A 227 -22.35 10.90 9.23
C GLN A 227 -21.63 9.59 8.90
N TRP A 228 -21.05 9.49 7.70
CA TRP A 228 -20.26 8.34 7.28
C TRP A 228 -19.08 8.12 8.23
N LEU A 229 -18.28 9.16 8.47
CA LEU A 229 -17.08 9.10 9.33
C LEU A 229 -17.43 8.63 10.75
N LYS A 230 -18.46 9.21 11.37
CA LYS A 230 -18.92 8.82 12.71
C LYS A 230 -19.46 7.39 12.75
N ALA A 231 -20.18 6.95 11.73
CA ALA A 231 -20.74 5.60 11.68
C ALA A 231 -19.64 4.53 11.51
N VAL A 232 -18.66 4.81 10.66
CA VAL A 232 -17.50 3.94 10.45
C VAL A 232 -16.58 3.92 11.68
N GLU A 233 -16.39 5.05 12.37
CA GLU A 233 -15.69 5.11 13.65
C GLU A 233 -16.37 4.23 14.71
N ARG A 234 -17.70 4.31 14.83
CA ARG A 234 -18.46 3.44 15.75
C ARG A 234 -18.31 1.96 15.43
N HIS A 235 -18.22 1.59 14.15
CA HIS A 235 -18.10 0.20 13.74
C HIS A 235 -16.70 -0.37 14.00
N TYR A 236 -15.65 0.33 13.56
CA TYR A 236 -14.28 -0.16 13.65
C TYR A 236 -13.55 0.24 14.94
N GLY A 237 -14.15 1.09 15.78
CA GLY A 237 -13.55 1.56 17.03
C GLY A 237 -12.36 2.50 16.85
N VAL A 238 -12.10 2.95 15.63
CA VAL A 238 -10.97 3.84 15.29
C VAL A 238 -11.44 4.98 14.40
N LYS A 239 -10.87 6.17 14.62
CA LYS A 239 -11.22 7.37 13.86
C LYS A 239 -10.72 7.23 12.40
N PRO A 240 -11.62 7.33 11.40
CA PRO A 240 -11.23 7.26 9.99
C PRO A 240 -10.28 8.39 9.56
N ILE A 241 -9.64 8.20 8.41
CA ILE A 241 -8.84 9.22 7.71
C ILE A 241 -9.71 9.86 6.62
N VAL A 242 -9.56 11.16 6.39
CA VAL A 242 -10.20 11.85 5.27
C VAL A 242 -9.18 12.07 4.14
N TYR A 243 -9.46 11.51 2.97
CA TYR A 243 -8.73 11.86 1.75
C TYR A 243 -9.41 13.01 1.01
N THR A 244 -8.59 13.97 0.57
CA THR A 244 -9.00 15.05 -0.34
C THR A 244 -7.78 15.77 -0.91
N TYR A 245 -7.95 16.76 -1.79
CA TYR A 245 -6.85 17.62 -2.24
C TYR A 245 -6.77 18.95 -1.46
N GLU A 246 -5.58 19.54 -1.37
CA GLU A 246 -5.32 20.64 -0.43
C GLU A 246 -6.28 21.84 -0.54
N ASN A 247 -6.56 22.29 -1.77
CA ASN A 247 -7.47 23.42 -1.97
C ASN A 247 -8.91 23.05 -1.60
N TYR A 248 -9.31 21.79 -1.77
CA TYR A 248 -10.63 21.33 -1.33
C TYR A 248 -10.79 21.44 0.17
N TYR A 249 -9.78 20.99 0.93
CA TYR A 249 -9.76 21.13 2.39
C TYR A 249 -9.89 22.60 2.80
N LYS A 250 -9.05 23.47 2.22
CA LYS A 250 -9.02 24.91 2.55
C LYS A 250 -10.33 25.60 2.21
N GLU A 251 -10.94 25.29 1.07
CA GLU A 251 -12.17 25.92 0.58
C GLU A 251 -13.43 25.38 1.29
N TYR A 252 -13.52 24.06 1.53
CA TYR A 252 -14.79 23.42 1.89
C TYR A 252 -14.82 22.71 3.24
N LEU A 253 -13.69 22.27 3.80
CA LEU A 253 -13.70 21.40 4.98
C LEU A 253 -13.21 22.08 6.27
N ARG A 254 -12.25 23.01 6.16
CA ARG A 254 -11.66 23.68 7.32
C ARG A 254 -12.73 24.40 8.15
N GLY A 255 -12.79 24.12 9.45
CA GLY A 255 -13.79 24.73 10.34
C GLY A 255 -15.21 24.19 10.15
N LYS A 256 -15.39 23.07 9.45
CA LYS A 256 -16.70 22.42 9.21
C LYS A 256 -16.87 21.09 9.94
N GLY A 257 -16.09 20.86 11.00
CA GLY A 257 -16.16 19.65 11.84
C GLY A 257 -15.23 18.52 11.40
N PHE A 258 -14.33 18.76 10.44
CA PHE A 258 -13.33 17.79 9.99
C PHE A 258 -11.95 17.96 10.65
N ASP A 259 -11.75 19.03 11.43
CA ASP A 259 -10.42 19.43 11.93
C ASP A 259 -9.83 18.41 12.95
N ASP A 260 -10.67 17.55 13.53
CA ASP A 260 -10.26 16.49 14.47
C ASP A 260 -9.91 15.15 13.79
N TYR A 261 -9.98 15.08 12.46
CA TYR A 261 -9.61 13.89 11.68
C TYR A 261 -8.19 14.00 11.14
N ASP A 262 -7.56 12.85 10.94
CA ASP A 262 -6.31 12.76 10.21
C ASP A 262 -6.58 12.89 8.71
N PHE A 263 -5.67 13.56 7.99
CA PHE A 263 -5.82 13.75 6.55
C PHE A 263 -4.81 13.00 5.71
N TRP A 264 -5.30 12.43 4.61
CA TRP A 264 -4.51 12.06 3.45
C TRP A 264 -4.72 13.14 2.37
N ILE A 265 -3.71 13.98 2.15
CA ILE A 265 -3.84 15.14 1.26
C ILE A 265 -3.15 14.89 -0.08
N ALA A 266 -3.90 15.02 -1.18
CA ALA A 266 -3.33 15.14 -2.51
C ALA A 266 -2.81 16.57 -2.76
N ARG A 267 -1.51 16.65 -3.10
CA ARG A 267 -0.87 17.88 -3.56
C ARG A 267 0.35 17.55 -4.42
N TYR A 268 0.31 17.89 -5.69
CA TYR A 268 1.42 17.54 -6.59
C TYR A 268 2.48 18.65 -6.61
N GLY A 269 3.76 18.24 -6.60
CA GLY A 269 4.91 19.14 -6.76
C GLY A 269 5.49 19.74 -5.47
N ALA A 270 4.69 19.91 -4.40
CA ALA A 270 5.17 20.42 -3.12
C ALA A 270 4.44 19.75 -1.95
N GLU A 271 5.14 19.66 -0.81
CA GLU A 271 4.60 19.14 0.44
C GLU A 271 3.36 19.96 0.88
N PRO A 272 2.29 19.32 1.37
CA PRO A 272 1.09 20.05 1.80
C PRO A 272 1.41 20.98 2.96
N SER A 273 0.88 22.21 2.87
CA SER A 273 0.99 23.22 3.93
C SER A 273 -0.15 23.10 4.95
N ALA A 274 -1.13 22.21 4.71
CA ALA A 274 -2.16 21.87 5.68
C ALA A 274 -1.51 21.32 6.96
N ARG A 275 -1.88 21.84 8.14
CA ARG A 275 -1.19 21.48 9.40
C ARG A 275 -1.35 20.00 9.81
N HIS A 276 -2.40 19.33 9.35
CA HIS A 276 -2.90 18.06 9.90
C HIS A 276 -2.87 16.86 8.95
N TRP A 277 -2.03 16.87 7.91
CA TRP A 277 -1.87 15.68 7.07
C TRP A 277 -0.97 14.64 7.76
N GLU A 278 -1.34 13.36 7.62
CA GLU A 278 -0.58 12.17 8.01
C GLU A 278 -0.04 11.44 6.79
N ILE A 279 -0.75 11.51 5.66
CA ILE A 279 -0.32 10.96 4.37
C ILE A 279 -0.40 12.06 3.31
N TRP A 280 0.60 12.11 2.43
CA TRP A 280 0.68 13.02 1.31
C TRP A 280 0.75 12.23 0.01
N GLN A 281 -0.27 12.37 -0.85
CA GLN A 281 -0.21 11.88 -2.23
C GLN A 281 0.57 12.90 -3.09
N LEU A 282 1.77 12.51 -3.50
CA LEU A 282 2.74 13.41 -4.14
C LEU A 282 2.61 13.45 -5.66
N THR A 283 2.00 12.43 -6.26
CA THR A 283 1.79 12.33 -7.72
C THR A 283 0.76 11.25 -8.06
N ASP A 284 0.06 11.47 -9.16
CA ASP A 284 -0.83 10.53 -9.87
C ASP A 284 -0.15 9.79 -11.05
N LYS A 285 1.11 10.11 -11.32
CA LYS A 285 1.85 9.71 -12.53
C LYS A 285 3.06 8.84 -12.20
N GLY A 286 3.07 8.26 -11.01
CA GLY A 286 4.14 7.43 -10.50
C GLY A 286 4.40 6.20 -11.34
N VAL A 287 5.65 5.75 -11.31
CA VAL A 287 6.10 4.47 -11.85
C VAL A 287 6.64 3.64 -10.69
N CYS A 288 6.03 2.48 -10.49
CA CYS A 288 6.46 1.51 -9.49
C CYS A 288 6.79 0.18 -10.17
N THR A 289 7.97 -0.37 -9.87
CA THR A 289 8.29 -1.74 -10.32
C THR A 289 7.22 -2.70 -9.84
N GLY A 290 6.74 -3.61 -10.68
CA GLY A 290 5.63 -4.51 -10.33
C GLY A 290 4.23 -3.98 -10.70
N ILE A 291 4.12 -2.73 -11.15
CA ILE A 291 2.87 -2.15 -11.68
C ILE A 291 3.14 -1.66 -13.11
N ARG A 292 2.36 -2.18 -14.08
CA ARG A 292 2.51 -1.79 -15.50
C ARG A 292 1.89 -0.42 -15.81
N HIS A 293 0.87 -0.04 -15.04
CA HIS A 293 0.15 1.20 -15.17
C HIS A 293 0.76 2.31 -14.30
N LYS A 294 0.33 3.55 -14.54
CA LYS A 294 0.60 4.64 -13.60
C LYS A 294 -0.08 4.36 -12.27
N VAL A 295 0.60 4.75 -11.22
CA VAL A 295 0.16 4.55 -9.84
C VAL A 295 0.44 5.80 -9.06
N ASP A 296 -0.44 6.06 -8.12
CA ASP A 296 -0.33 7.17 -7.20
C ASP A 296 0.75 6.82 -6.18
N ILE A 297 1.60 7.79 -5.83
CA ILE A 297 2.67 7.57 -4.84
C ILE A 297 2.40 8.46 -3.65
N ASP A 298 2.52 7.85 -2.48
CA ASP A 298 2.28 8.50 -1.20
C ASP A 298 3.52 8.56 -0.34
N LEU A 299 3.52 9.52 0.58
CA LEU A 299 4.49 9.63 1.67
C LEU A 299 3.72 9.76 2.98
N PHE A 300 3.99 8.84 3.91
CA PHE A 300 3.55 8.99 5.30
C PHE A 300 4.44 9.99 6.02
N ARG A 301 3.85 10.80 6.92
CA ARG A 301 4.53 11.85 7.69
C ARG A 301 5.43 11.25 8.77
N GLY A 302 6.59 10.77 8.35
CA GLY A 302 7.62 10.25 9.25
C GLY A 302 8.35 9.05 8.67
N SER A 303 9.02 8.33 9.56
CA SER A 303 9.71 7.08 9.27
C SER A 303 8.74 5.88 9.32
N TYR A 304 9.21 4.71 8.87
CA TYR A 304 8.46 3.47 9.01
C TYR A 304 8.19 3.11 10.48
N ALA A 305 9.09 3.47 11.40
CA ALA A 305 8.85 3.29 12.83
C ALA A 305 7.73 4.21 13.34
N ASP A 306 7.63 5.44 12.82
CA ASP A 306 6.50 6.33 13.09
C ASP A 306 5.20 5.74 12.55
N LEU A 307 5.20 5.20 11.33
CA LEU A 307 4.04 4.53 10.75
C LEU A 307 3.58 3.34 11.63
N LYS A 308 4.49 2.46 12.05
CA LYS A 308 4.12 1.34 12.93
C LYS A 308 3.51 1.82 14.26
N ARG A 309 4.02 2.91 14.84
CA ARG A 309 3.43 3.53 16.04
C ARG A 309 2.04 4.10 15.74
N TYR A 310 1.87 4.75 14.59
CA TYR A 310 0.59 5.26 14.13
C TYR A 310 -0.44 4.12 14.02
N ILE A 311 -0.09 3.02 13.35
CA ILE A 311 -0.97 1.85 13.21
C ILE A 311 -1.30 1.23 14.56
N LYS A 312 -0.33 1.06 15.46
CA LYS A 312 -0.59 0.53 16.80
C LYS A 312 -1.55 1.41 17.61
N LYS A 313 -1.51 2.74 17.40
CA LYS A 313 -2.30 3.70 18.18
C LYS A 313 -3.69 3.97 17.58
N LYS A 314 -3.76 4.10 16.26
CA LYS A 314 -4.94 4.57 15.52
C LYS A 314 -5.45 3.56 14.49
N GLY A 315 -4.64 2.58 14.09
CA GLY A 315 -5.06 1.53 13.15
C GLY A 315 -6.01 0.52 13.80
N ILE A 316 -6.54 -0.37 12.96
CA ILE A 316 -7.48 -1.40 13.38
C ILE A 316 -6.82 -2.29 14.44
N ASN A 317 -7.52 -2.55 15.55
CA ASN A 317 -7.00 -3.21 16.74
C ASN A 317 -7.68 -4.54 17.05
#